data_AF-A0AB39RA62-F1
#
_entry.id   AF-A0AB39RA62-F1
#
_cell.length_a   1.000
_cell.length_b   1.000
_cell.length_c   1.000
_cell.angle_alpha   90.00
_cell.angle_beta   90.00
_cell.angle_gamma   90.00
#
_symmetry.space_group_name_H-M   'P 1'
#
loop_
_entity.id
_entity.type
_entity.pdbx_description
1 polymer ?
#
loop_
_entity_poly.entity_id
_entity_poly.type
_entity_poly.pdbx_seq_one_letter_code
_entity_poly.pdbx_strand_id
1 'polypeptide(L)'
;MEVKSAVQLVNQLQYKPGWTIEAEDNTKRFEGTVTVKFVFPAYHSERNFAEEGYPRFTEGSWAEFRIIVADCDDAELYRRVLGKIMEIELHEAREFLRVLPTYWAPFHPHRVDGMKRWGDSEGDLSYGIV
;
A
#
# COMPACT_ATOMS: atom_id res chain seq x y z
N MET A 1 19.00 -3.84 -12.61
CA MET A 1 19.42 -5.00 -11.80
C MET A 1 18.78 -6.27 -12.34
N GLU A 2 19.42 -7.42 -12.13
CA GLU A 2 18.83 -8.74 -12.40
C GLU A 2 17.64 -9.05 -11.48
N VAL A 3 16.56 -9.59 -12.03
CA VAL A 3 15.32 -9.87 -11.28
C VAL A 3 15.56 -10.75 -10.05
N LYS A 4 16.38 -11.79 -10.20
CA LYS A 4 16.73 -12.69 -9.09
C LYS A 4 17.39 -11.95 -7.93
N SER A 5 18.28 -11.01 -8.22
CA SER A 5 18.93 -10.17 -7.20
C SER A 5 17.90 -9.27 -6.52
N ALA A 6 17.00 -8.65 -7.30
CA ALA A 6 15.96 -7.81 -6.73
C ALA A 6 15.03 -8.58 -5.78
N VAL A 7 14.59 -9.78 -6.17
CA VAL A 7 13.79 -10.66 -5.30
C VAL A 7 14.53 -10.96 -3.98
N GLN A 8 15.82 -11.28 -4.05
CA GLN A 8 16.62 -11.56 -2.86
C GLN A 8 16.76 -10.34 -1.94
N LEU A 9 17.00 -9.15 -2.51
CA LEU A 9 17.14 -7.92 -1.74
C LEU A 9 15.81 -7.52 -1.07
N VAL A 10 14.69 -7.60 -1.79
CA VAL A 10 13.37 -7.25 -1.24
C VAL A 10 12.96 -8.21 -0.12
N ASN A 11 13.17 -9.52 -0.28
CA ASN A 11 12.83 -10.52 0.73
C ASN A 11 13.68 -10.44 2.00
N GLN A 12 14.72 -9.59 2.04
CA GLN A 12 15.53 -9.30 3.24
C GLN A 12 15.06 -8.03 3.97
N LEU A 13 14.11 -7.29 3.40
CA LEU A 13 13.63 -6.05 4.00
C LEU A 13 12.72 -6.35 5.18
N GLN A 14 12.90 -5.57 6.24
CA GLN A 14 12.00 -5.50 7.38
C GLN A 14 11.52 -4.06 7.53
N TYR A 15 10.26 -3.91 7.94
CA TYR A 15 9.68 -2.60 8.23
C TYR A 15 9.12 -2.58 9.66
N LYS A 16 7.88 -2.14 9.85
CA LYS A 16 7.21 -2.05 11.15
C LYS A 16 6.74 -3.42 11.67
N PRO A 17 6.47 -3.56 12.97
CA PRO A 17 5.84 -4.76 13.52
C PRO A 17 4.54 -5.12 12.79
N GLY A 18 4.34 -6.42 12.54
CA GLY A 18 3.17 -6.95 11.83
C GLY A 18 3.23 -6.85 10.31
N TRP A 19 4.20 -6.12 9.75
CA TRP A 19 4.36 -6.03 8.30
C TRP A 19 5.28 -7.14 7.76
N THR A 20 4.89 -7.75 6.65
CA THR A 20 5.77 -8.60 5.83
C THR A 20 5.88 -8.05 4.42
N ILE A 21 7.04 -8.24 3.80
CA ILE A 21 7.34 -7.82 2.44
C ILE A 21 7.87 -9.05 1.71
N GLU A 22 7.15 -9.46 0.67
CA GLU A 22 7.47 -10.65 -0.12
C GLU A 22 7.58 -10.25 -1.58
N ALA A 23 8.63 -10.71 -2.26
CA ALA A 23 8.84 -10.48 -3.68
C ALA A 23 8.86 -11.80 -4.46
N GLU A 24 8.20 -11.77 -5.61
CA GLU A 24 8.16 -12.87 -6.56
C GLU A 24 8.58 -12.41 -7.97
N ASP A 25 9.23 -13.31 -8.69
CA ASP A 25 9.61 -13.08 -10.09
C ASP A 25 8.37 -13.12 -10.99
N ASN A 26 8.12 -12.02 -11.71
CA ASN A 26 7.01 -11.90 -12.65
C ASN A 26 7.46 -11.73 -14.12
N THR A 27 8.73 -12.06 -14.43
CA THR A 27 9.34 -11.89 -15.76
C THR A 27 8.62 -12.66 -16.87
N LYS A 28 7.95 -13.77 -16.53
CA LYS A 28 7.15 -14.55 -17.49
C LYS A 28 5.99 -13.75 -18.11
N ARG A 29 5.56 -12.68 -17.45
CA ARG A 29 4.43 -11.83 -17.90
C ARG A 29 4.87 -10.40 -18.18
N PHE A 30 5.85 -9.88 -17.44
CA PHE A 30 6.37 -8.53 -17.56
C PHE A 30 7.89 -8.52 -17.40
N GLU A 31 8.60 -8.33 -18.51
CA GLU A 31 10.06 -8.35 -18.52
C GLU A 31 10.66 -7.36 -17.50
N GLY A 32 11.73 -7.78 -16.81
CA GLY A 32 12.45 -6.94 -15.85
C GLY A 32 11.61 -6.46 -14.66
N THR A 33 10.56 -7.19 -14.28
CA THR A 33 9.62 -6.78 -13.22
C THR A 33 9.54 -7.82 -12.10
N VAL A 34 9.49 -7.35 -10.86
CA VAL A 34 9.11 -8.15 -9.68
C VAL A 34 7.72 -7.74 -9.21
N THR A 35 6.97 -8.69 -8.68
CA THR A 35 5.77 -8.40 -7.89
C THR A 35 6.20 -8.32 -6.43
N VAL A 36 5.82 -7.26 -5.73
CA VAL A 36 6.04 -7.11 -4.29
C VAL A 36 4.70 -7.06 -3.57
N LYS A 37 4.49 -8.00 -2.66
CA LYS A 37 3.34 -8.11 -1.79
C LYS A 37 3.70 -7.61 -0.39
N PHE A 38 2.85 -6.75 0.14
CA PHE A 38 2.89 -6.26 1.51
C PHE A 38 1.73 -6.90 2.26
N VAL A 39 1.98 -7.54 3.39
CA VAL A 39 0.94 -7.98 4.34
C VAL A 39 1.11 -7.15 5.60
N PHE A 40 0.01 -6.65 6.16
CA PHE A 40 0.05 -5.74 7.29
C PHE A 40 -1.23 -5.77 8.13
N PRO A 41 -1.14 -5.42 9.43
CA PRO A 41 -2.32 -5.21 10.24
C PRO A 41 -3.02 -3.92 9.79
N ALA A 42 -4.33 -3.99 9.57
CA ALA A 42 -5.16 -2.82 9.26
C ALA A 42 -6.37 -2.78 10.19
N TYR A 43 -6.77 -1.57 10.57
CA TYR A 43 -7.99 -1.37 11.34
C TYR A 43 -9.20 -1.30 10.40
N HIS A 44 -10.37 -1.55 10.97
CA HIS A 44 -11.64 -1.36 10.31
C HIS A 44 -11.98 0.14 10.29
N SER A 45 -11.90 0.77 9.12
CA SER A 45 -11.99 2.22 8.96
C SER A 45 -13.43 2.75 8.88
N GLU A 46 -14.45 1.92 9.07
CA GLU A 46 -15.86 2.29 8.93
C GLU A 46 -16.26 3.43 9.88
N ARG A 47 -17.07 4.38 9.37
CA ARG A 47 -17.45 5.59 10.11
C ARG A 47 -18.12 5.30 11.45
N ASN A 48 -18.90 4.23 11.55
CA ASN A 48 -19.61 3.85 12.78
C ASN A 48 -18.66 3.37 13.89
N PHE A 49 -17.39 3.04 13.58
CA PHE A 49 -16.38 2.68 14.58
C PHE A 49 -15.49 3.86 14.99
N ALA A 50 -15.59 5.00 14.31
CA ALA A 50 -14.70 6.14 14.53
C ALA A 50 -14.88 6.78 15.92
N GLU A 51 -16.11 6.80 16.45
CA GLU A 51 -16.39 7.33 17.79
C GLU A 51 -15.77 6.47 18.91
N GLU A 52 -15.63 5.16 18.66
CA GLU A 52 -15.03 4.19 19.59
C GLU A 52 -13.52 4.07 19.40
N GLY A 53 -12.92 4.80 18.45
CA GLY A 53 -11.49 4.73 18.16
C GLY A 53 -11.07 3.46 17.40
N TYR A 54 -11.95 2.88 16.57
CA TYR A 54 -11.67 1.74 15.69
C TYR A 54 -11.24 0.46 16.43
N PRO A 55 -12.13 -0.19 17.21
CA PRO A 55 -11.78 -1.34 18.05
C PRO A 55 -11.53 -2.65 17.27
N ARG A 56 -11.80 -2.69 15.97
CA ARG A 56 -11.68 -3.90 15.14
C ARG A 56 -10.48 -3.77 14.21
N PHE A 57 -9.70 -4.85 14.08
CA PHE A 57 -8.55 -4.91 13.18
C PHE A 57 -8.39 -6.32 12.58
N THR A 58 -7.70 -6.38 11.44
CA THR A 58 -7.36 -7.61 10.71
C THR A 58 -5.85 -7.70 10.58
N GLU A 59 -5.25 -8.83 10.94
CA GLU A 59 -3.79 -9.04 10.90
C GLU A 59 -3.23 -9.29 9.49
N GLY A 60 -4.09 -9.69 8.55
CA GLY A 60 -3.70 -10.21 7.23
C GLY A 60 -4.13 -9.37 6.04
N SER A 61 -4.37 -8.07 6.20
CA SER A 61 -4.63 -7.19 5.06
C SER A 61 -3.40 -7.14 4.15
N TRP A 62 -3.62 -6.97 2.84
CA TRP A 62 -2.51 -7.01 1.89
C TRP A 62 -2.68 -6.05 0.73
N ALA A 63 -1.55 -5.66 0.14
CA ALA A 63 -1.46 -4.89 -1.09
C ALA A 63 -0.33 -5.45 -1.96
N GLU A 64 -0.51 -5.43 -3.28
CA GLU A 64 0.46 -5.97 -4.23
C GLU A 64 0.78 -4.95 -5.32
N PHE A 65 2.07 -4.78 -5.61
CA PHE A 65 2.54 -3.84 -6.62
C PHE A 65 3.56 -4.48 -7.54
N ARG A 66 3.57 -4.03 -8.79
CA ARG A 66 4.61 -4.37 -9.75
C ARG A 66 5.70 -3.31 -9.70
N ILE A 67 6.94 -3.73 -9.54
CA ILE A 67 8.12 -2.87 -9.55
C ILE A 67 9.02 -3.30 -10.69
N ILE A 68 9.23 -2.40 -11.65
CA ILE A 68 10.22 -2.59 -12.71
C ILE A 68 11.61 -2.43 -12.08
N VAL A 69 12.48 -3.41 -12.29
CA VAL A 69 13.84 -3.47 -11.72
C VAL A 69 14.94 -3.46 -12.78
N ALA A 70 14.56 -3.47 -14.05
CA ALA A 70 15.46 -3.14 -15.16
C ALA A 70 16.19 -1.82 -14.87
N ASP A 71 17.50 -1.81 -15.09
CA ASP A 71 18.39 -0.66 -14.88
C ASP A 71 18.37 0.00 -13.49
N CYS A 72 17.75 -0.62 -12.49
CA CYS A 72 17.84 -0.17 -11.10
C CYS A 72 19.14 -0.64 -10.46
N ASP A 73 19.70 0.17 -9.56
CA ASP A 73 20.63 -0.26 -8.52
C ASP A 73 19.87 -0.58 -7.23
N ASP A 74 20.59 -1.04 -6.19
CA ASP A 74 19.99 -1.40 -4.90
C ASP A 74 19.28 -0.21 -4.25
N ALA A 75 19.87 0.99 -4.35
CA ALA A 75 19.31 2.19 -3.73
C ALA A 75 18.00 2.62 -4.40
N GLU A 76 17.91 2.53 -5.72
CA GLU A 76 16.71 2.78 -6.50
C GLU A 76 15.62 1.76 -6.19
N LEU A 77 15.97 0.47 -6.09
CA LEU A 77 15.05 -0.58 -5.68
C LEU A 77 14.44 -0.29 -4.31
N TYR A 78 15.26 0.03 -3.30
CA TYR A 78 14.77 0.35 -1.96
C TYR A 78 13.91 1.61 -1.94
N ARG A 79 14.26 2.64 -2.71
CA ARG A 79 13.44 3.84 -2.86
C ARG A 79 12.06 3.52 -3.44
N ARG A 80 11.98 2.65 -4.45
CA ARG A 80 10.71 2.22 -5.05
C ARG A 80 9.85 1.42 -4.08
N VAL A 81 10.44 0.46 -3.35
CA VAL A 81 9.74 -0.32 -2.33
C VAL A 81 9.22 0.59 -1.22
N LEU A 82 10.06 1.48 -0.70
CA LEU A 82 9.64 2.46 0.32
C LEU A 82 8.53 3.38 -0.20
N GLY A 83 8.60 3.80 -1.47
CA GLY A 83 7.53 4.54 -2.12
C GLY A 83 6.18 3.82 -2.06
N LYS A 84 6.17 2.50 -2.32
CA LYS A 84 4.93 1.69 -2.22
C LYS A 84 4.43 1.53 -0.79
N ILE A 85 5.32 1.45 0.20
CA ILE A 85 4.92 1.49 1.61
C ILE A 85 4.26 2.84 1.93
N MET A 86 4.83 3.96 1.46
CA MET A 86 4.25 5.29 1.69
C MET A 86 2.90 5.47 0.98
N GLU A 87 2.70 4.88 -0.19
CA GLU A 87 1.39 4.85 -0.86
C GLU A 87 0.33 4.13 -0.01
N ILE A 88 0.65 2.97 0.58
CA ILE A 88 -0.26 2.24 1.49
C ILE A 88 -0.55 3.09 2.74
N GLU A 89 0.47 3.62 3.39
CA GLU A 89 0.30 4.40 4.63
C GLU A 89 -0.52 5.68 4.38
N LEU A 90 -0.33 6.32 3.22
CA LEU A 90 -1.16 7.45 2.81
C LEU A 90 -2.61 7.04 2.56
N HIS A 91 -2.83 5.89 1.93
CA HIS A 91 -4.17 5.33 1.73
C HIS A 91 -4.88 5.16 3.07
N GLU A 92 -4.26 4.48 4.04
CA GLU A 92 -4.78 4.28 5.39
C GLU A 92 -5.05 5.63 6.07
N ALA A 93 -4.10 6.56 6.05
CA ALA A 93 -4.26 7.87 6.66
C ALA A 93 -5.50 8.62 6.13
N ARG A 94 -5.77 8.49 4.82
CA ARG A 94 -6.96 9.09 4.18
C ARG A 94 -8.27 8.38 4.59
N GLU A 95 -8.23 7.09 4.89
CA GLU A 95 -9.37 6.36 5.43
C GLU A 95 -9.71 6.79 6.87
N PHE A 96 -8.67 6.93 7.71
CA PHE A 96 -8.83 7.17 9.15
C PHE A 96 -8.97 8.64 9.54
N LEU A 97 -8.52 9.59 8.71
CA LEU A 97 -8.66 11.02 9.00
C LEU A 97 -10.13 11.45 8.96
N ARG A 98 -10.69 11.77 10.13
CA ARG A 98 -12.08 12.19 10.29
C ARG A 98 -12.20 13.59 10.88
N VAL A 99 -13.23 14.33 10.45
CA VAL A 99 -13.59 15.65 10.99
C VAL A 99 -14.66 15.49 12.07
N LEU A 100 -14.35 15.92 13.30
CA LEU A 100 -15.29 15.92 14.43
C LEU A 100 -16.32 17.05 14.32
N PRO A 101 -17.54 16.89 14.89
CA PRO A 101 -18.04 15.69 15.60
C PRO A 101 -18.70 14.67 14.65
N THR A 102 -18.77 14.97 13.35
CA THR A 102 -19.53 14.15 12.41
C THR A 102 -18.81 12.86 12.02
N TYR A 103 -17.50 12.77 12.24
CA TYR A 103 -16.63 11.70 11.74
C TYR A 103 -16.67 11.56 10.21
N TRP A 104 -16.90 12.66 9.49
CA TRP A 104 -16.81 12.66 8.03
C TRP A 104 -15.34 12.59 7.59
N ALA A 105 -15.01 11.75 6.61
CA ALA A 105 -13.68 11.76 5.98
C ALA A 105 -13.70 12.61 4.71
N PRO A 106 -12.93 13.71 4.67
CA PRO A 106 -12.89 14.61 3.52
C PRO A 106 -12.16 14.01 2.31
N PHE A 107 -11.25 13.06 2.53
CA PHE A 107 -10.33 12.54 1.51
C PHE A 107 -10.37 11.02 1.34
N HIS A 108 -11.45 10.38 1.79
CA HIS A 108 -11.57 8.91 1.79
C HIS A 108 -11.29 8.35 0.39
N PRO A 109 -10.30 7.46 0.22
CA PRO A 109 -9.83 7.01 -1.09
C PRO A 109 -10.89 6.21 -1.88
N HIS A 110 -11.86 5.64 -1.18
CA HIS A 110 -12.95 4.85 -1.78
C HIS A 110 -14.23 5.65 -2.05
N ARG A 111 -14.22 6.97 -1.81
CA ARG A 111 -15.38 7.82 -2.09
C ARG A 111 -15.08 8.79 -3.21
N VAL A 112 -16.02 8.93 -4.15
CA VAL A 112 -15.88 9.80 -5.32
C VAL A 112 -15.61 11.25 -4.92
N ASP A 113 -16.26 11.76 -3.88
CA ASP A 113 -16.01 13.10 -3.36
C ASP A 113 -14.63 13.21 -2.69
N GLY A 114 -14.22 12.17 -1.95
CA GLY A 114 -12.91 12.06 -1.32
C GLY A 114 -11.76 12.10 -2.33
N MET A 115 -11.82 11.26 -3.38
CA MET A 115 -10.84 11.24 -4.47
C MET A 115 -10.75 12.60 -5.18
N LYS A 116 -11.90 13.20 -5.51
CA LYS A 116 -11.95 14.53 -6.15
C LYS A 116 -11.33 15.63 -5.27
N ARG A 117 -11.63 15.63 -3.97
CA ARG A 117 -11.10 16.63 -3.02
C ARG A 117 -9.61 16.48 -2.77
N TRP A 118 -9.11 15.25 -2.82
CA TRP A 118 -7.68 14.98 -2.69
C TRP A 118 -6.90 15.47 -3.92
N GLY A 119 -7.52 15.41 -5.11
CA GLY A 119 -6.90 15.80 -6.37
C GLY A 119 -6.43 14.61 -7.20
N ASP A 120 -6.93 13.39 -6.92
CA ASP A 120 -6.69 12.21 -7.75
C ASP A 120 -7.42 12.38 -9.10
N SER A 121 -6.69 12.82 -10.13
CA SER A 121 -7.13 12.68 -11.52
C SER A 121 -6.87 11.25 -12.01
N GLU A 122 -7.94 10.48 -12.24
CA GLU A 122 -8.08 9.22 -13.03
C GLU A 122 -7.07 8.05 -12.87
N GLY A 123 -6.05 8.12 -12.00
CA GLY A 123 -4.95 7.14 -12.00
C GLY A 123 -4.94 6.02 -10.95
N ASP A 124 -5.70 6.12 -9.85
CA ASP A 124 -5.35 5.42 -8.59
C ASP A 124 -6.21 4.19 -8.22
N LEU A 125 -6.97 3.64 -9.17
CA LEU A 125 -7.89 2.52 -8.88
C LEU A 125 -7.29 1.15 -9.20
N SER A 126 -6.49 0.62 -8.27
CA SER A 126 -6.34 -0.83 -8.12
C SER A 126 -5.94 -1.23 -6.71
N TYR A 127 -6.83 -1.02 -5.74
CA TYR A 127 -6.77 -1.67 -4.43
C TYR A 127 -7.93 -2.68 -4.36
N GLY A 128 -7.59 -3.97 -4.37
CA GLY A 128 -8.54 -5.07 -4.21
C GLY A 128 -8.63 -5.45 -2.74
N ILE A 129 -9.71 -5.02 -2.07
CA ILE A 129 -10.16 -5.68 -0.84
C ILE A 129 -11.08 -6.81 -1.30
N VAL A 130 -10.67 -8.07 -1.12
CA VAL A 130 -11.52 -9.26 -1.31
C VAL A 130 -12.18 -9.61 0.01
#